data_AF-A0A949ICU2-F1
#
_entry.id   AF-A0A949ICU2-F1
#
_cell.length_a   1.000
_cell.length_b   1.000
_cell.length_c   1.000
_cell.angle_alpha   90.00
_cell.angle_beta   90.00
_cell.angle_gamma   90.00
#
_symmetry.space_group_name_H-M   'P 1'
#
loop_
_entity.id
_entity.type
_entity.pdbx_description
1 polymer ?
#
loop_
_entity_poly.entity_id
_entity_poly.type
_entity_poly.pdbx_seq_one_letter_code
_entity_poly.pdbx_strand_id
1 'polypeptide(L)'
;IALLRAARPLAAKLGLAFHVGSQCMDPLAWRDAMQLAGEVIRAAGVRVDILDIGGGFPVAYPDMDPPPLGAFMAEIDAAYDALQMPWLKLWAEPGRALVGGGASVVVQVQMRRGNMLYINDGVYGALADAGALRFRFPTRLLRAGRSQGAPDAPFGFFGPSCDSLDVMHGPFLLPDDVAEGDWIEIGQLGAYGTCLRTAFNGFDRAALVEVSNPAMLETAGYEPPEE
;
A
#
# COMPACT_ATOMS: atom_id res chain seq x y z
N ILE A 1 -9.21 19.77 -22.05
CA ILE A 1 -9.23 20.16 -23.49
C ILE A 1 -8.39 21.40 -23.78
N ALA A 2 -8.79 22.61 -23.35
CA ALA A 2 -8.06 23.85 -23.67
C ALA A 2 -6.58 23.83 -23.26
N LEU A 3 -6.28 23.27 -22.07
CA LEU A 3 -4.91 23.10 -21.58
C LEU A 3 -4.04 22.21 -22.48
N LEU A 4 -4.59 21.11 -23.02
CA LEU A 4 -3.86 20.24 -23.95
C LEU A 4 -3.49 20.98 -25.24
N ARG A 5 -4.42 21.80 -25.77
CA ARG A 5 -4.17 22.62 -26.96
C ARG A 5 -3.09 23.67 -26.70
N ALA A 6 -3.14 24.34 -25.55
CA ALA A 6 -2.16 25.35 -25.16
C ALA A 6 -0.77 24.76 -24.91
N ALA A 7 -0.70 23.56 -24.31
CA ALA A 7 0.56 22.89 -23.99
C ALA A 7 1.26 22.30 -25.22
N ARG A 8 0.52 21.81 -26.21
CA ARG A 8 1.08 21.11 -27.37
C ARG A 8 2.22 21.86 -28.10
N PRO A 9 2.10 23.14 -28.47
CA PRO A 9 3.18 23.84 -29.17
C PRO A 9 4.42 24.11 -28.28
N LEU A 10 4.28 23.99 -26.96
CA LEU A 10 5.34 24.27 -25.98
C LEU A 10 6.08 23.00 -25.53
N ALA A 11 5.46 21.83 -25.72
CA ALA A 11 5.95 20.56 -25.20
C ALA A 11 6.63 19.72 -26.29
N ALA A 12 7.84 19.23 -26.01
CA ALA A 12 8.49 18.21 -26.86
C ALA A 12 7.72 16.88 -26.83
N LYS A 13 7.24 16.48 -25.65
CA LYS A 13 6.28 15.38 -25.45
C LYS A 13 5.12 15.87 -24.58
N LEU A 14 3.90 15.51 -24.94
CA LEU A 14 2.70 15.87 -24.19
C LEU A 14 2.06 14.61 -23.61
N GLY A 15 1.82 14.61 -22.29
CA GLY A 15 1.12 13.54 -21.58
C GLY A 15 -0.25 13.99 -21.06
N LEU A 16 -1.15 13.02 -20.89
CA LEU A 16 -2.35 13.14 -20.06
C LEU A 16 -2.26 12.08 -18.97
N ALA A 17 -2.46 12.46 -17.71
CA ALA A 17 -2.42 11.56 -16.58
C ALA A 17 -3.77 11.51 -15.86
N PHE A 18 -4.10 10.36 -15.28
CA PHE A 18 -5.17 10.21 -14.29
C PHE A 18 -4.73 9.25 -13.17
N HIS A 19 -5.47 9.20 -12.08
CA HIS A 19 -5.25 8.25 -10.99
C HIS A 19 -6.60 7.80 -10.43
N VAL A 20 -6.85 6.50 -10.37
CA VAL A 20 -8.17 5.94 -9.96
C VAL A 20 -8.39 5.93 -8.45
N GLY A 21 -7.33 6.09 -7.67
CA GLY A 21 -7.34 6.07 -6.20
C GLY A 21 -6.38 5.02 -5.66
N SER A 22 -5.88 5.18 -4.44
CA SER A 22 -5.01 4.17 -3.82
C SER A 22 -5.84 2.96 -3.38
N GLN A 23 -5.27 1.76 -3.43
CA GLN A 23 -5.93 0.52 -3.00
C GLN A 23 -7.28 0.31 -3.74
N CYS A 24 -7.28 0.52 -5.06
CA CYS A 24 -8.48 0.41 -5.89
C CYS A 24 -8.81 -1.07 -6.15
N MET A 25 -9.96 -1.52 -5.65
CA MET A 25 -10.36 -2.94 -5.71
C MET A 25 -11.13 -3.31 -6.98
N ASP A 26 -11.46 -2.34 -7.83
CA ASP A 26 -12.27 -2.52 -9.04
C ASP A 26 -11.42 -2.37 -10.31
N PRO A 27 -11.13 -3.47 -11.04
CA PRO A 27 -10.44 -3.42 -12.32
C PRO A 27 -11.09 -2.47 -13.35
N LEU A 28 -12.42 -2.31 -13.31
CA LEU A 28 -13.16 -1.49 -14.27
C LEU A 28 -12.86 0.02 -14.13
N ALA A 29 -12.34 0.44 -12.97
CA ALA A 29 -12.01 1.85 -12.72
C ALA A 29 -11.00 2.40 -13.74
N TRP A 30 -10.02 1.59 -14.16
CA TRP A 30 -9.06 1.99 -15.19
C TRP A 30 -9.72 2.09 -16.56
N ARG A 31 -10.55 1.11 -16.93
CA ARG A 31 -11.28 1.13 -18.21
C ARG A 31 -12.11 2.41 -18.34
N ASP A 32 -12.89 2.74 -17.33
CA ASP A 32 -13.79 3.89 -17.34
C ASP A 32 -12.99 5.21 -17.37
N ALA A 33 -11.88 5.30 -16.63
CA ALA A 33 -10.99 6.46 -16.65
C ALA A 33 -10.26 6.62 -17.99
N MET A 34 -9.79 5.52 -18.60
CA MET A 34 -9.16 5.53 -19.92
C MET A 34 -10.14 5.92 -21.02
N GLN A 35 -11.40 5.49 -20.94
CA GLN A 35 -12.44 5.93 -21.87
C GLN A 35 -12.60 7.46 -21.81
N LEU A 36 -12.73 8.02 -20.61
CA LEU A 36 -12.84 9.47 -20.43
C LEU A 36 -11.58 10.21 -20.93
N ALA A 37 -10.39 9.70 -20.62
CA ALA A 37 -9.14 10.27 -21.11
C ALA A 37 -9.08 10.25 -22.65
N GLY A 38 -9.53 9.17 -23.28
CA GLY A 38 -9.65 9.04 -24.73
C GLY A 38 -10.59 10.08 -25.34
N GLU A 39 -11.76 10.31 -24.73
CA GLU A 39 -12.69 11.37 -25.14
C GLU A 39 -12.06 12.76 -25.07
N VAL A 40 -11.33 13.05 -23.98
CA VAL A 40 -10.62 14.32 -23.81
C VAL A 40 -9.51 14.50 -24.85
N ILE A 41 -8.73 13.47 -25.16
CA ILE A 41 -7.67 13.51 -26.18
C ILE A 41 -8.28 13.77 -27.56
N ARG A 42 -9.34 13.05 -27.94
CA ARG A 42 -10.03 13.22 -29.23
C ARG A 42 -10.61 14.64 -29.36
N ALA A 43 -11.30 15.12 -28.32
CA ALA A 43 -11.87 16.46 -28.32
C ALA A 43 -10.82 17.57 -28.36
N ALA A 44 -9.63 17.34 -27.78
CA ALA A 44 -8.52 18.29 -27.86
C ALA A 44 -7.98 18.46 -29.28
N GLY A 45 -8.02 17.40 -30.11
CA GLY A 45 -7.59 17.47 -31.52
C GLY A 45 -6.10 17.77 -31.70
N VAL A 46 -5.29 17.53 -30.67
CA VAL A 46 -3.84 17.65 -30.70
C VAL A 46 -3.20 16.32 -30.37
N ARG A 47 -1.97 16.10 -30.85
CA ARG A 47 -1.23 14.88 -30.55
C ARG A 47 -0.85 14.82 -29.06
N VAL A 48 -1.32 13.78 -28.38
CA VAL A 48 -0.85 13.36 -27.06
C VAL A 48 0.05 12.14 -27.25
N ASP A 49 1.23 12.17 -26.63
CA ASP A 49 2.27 11.16 -26.81
C ASP A 49 2.25 10.08 -25.73
N ILE A 50 1.74 10.41 -24.54
CA ILE A 50 1.72 9.53 -23.37
C ILE A 50 0.34 9.60 -22.69
N LEU A 51 -0.23 8.46 -22.36
CA LEU A 51 -1.31 8.32 -21.39
C LEU A 51 -0.73 7.64 -20.15
N ASP A 52 -0.74 8.37 -19.04
CA ASP A 52 -0.34 7.85 -17.74
C ASP A 52 -1.59 7.45 -16.95
N ILE A 53 -1.69 6.16 -16.63
CA ILE A 53 -2.86 5.62 -15.92
C ILE A 53 -2.70 5.65 -14.39
N GLY A 54 -1.61 6.25 -13.91
CA GLY A 54 -1.30 6.37 -12.50
C GLY A 54 -1.04 5.02 -11.84
N GLY A 55 -1.13 5.03 -10.51
CA GLY A 55 -1.06 3.84 -9.68
C GLY A 55 -2.45 3.39 -9.23
N GLY A 56 -2.51 2.86 -8.01
CA GLY A 56 -3.76 2.43 -7.38
C GLY A 56 -3.92 0.93 -7.25
N PHE A 57 -3.10 0.15 -7.96
CA PHE A 57 -3.06 -1.31 -7.90
C PHE A 57 -2.98 -1.79 -6.43
N PRO A 58 -3.96 -2.62 -5.99
CA PRO A 58 -4.10 -2.99 -4.59
C PRO A 58 -3.18 -4.16 -4.21
N VAL A 59 -2.86 -4.26 -2.92
CA VAL A 59 -2.24 -5.45 -2.31
C VAL A 59 -3.16 -6.05 -1.25
N ALA A 60 -2.99 -7.32 -0.91
CA ALA A 60 -3.82 -7.98 0.09
C ALA A 60 -3.56 -7.43 1.51
N TYR A 61 -4.62 -7.22 2.28
CA TYR A 61 -4.58 -6.97 3.71
C TYR A 61 -5.53 -7.98 4.40
N PRO A 62 -5.47 -8.20 5.74
CA PRO A 62 -6.25 -9.25 6.41
C PRO A 62 -7.77 -9.21 6.13
N ASP A 63 -8.30 -8.05 5.78
CA ASP A 63 -9.71 -7.80 5.48
C ASP A 63 -9.95 -7.27 4.05
N MET A 64 -8.92 -7.28 3.20
CA MET A 64 -8.99 -6.81 1.82
C MET A 64 -8.36 -7.84 0.90
N ASP A 65 -9.20 -8.52 0.12
CA ASP A 65 -8.79 -9.52 -0.86
C ASP A 65 -9.02 -8.96 -2.28
N PRO A 66 -7.99 -8.41 -2.94
CA PRO A 66 -8.15 -7.83 -4.27
C PRO A 66 -8.27 -8.92 -5.34
N PRO A 67 -8.91 -8.62 -6.49
CA PRO A 67 -8.78 -9.46 -7.68
C PRO A 67 -7.32 -9.72 -8.03
N PRO A 68 -7.00 -10.83 -8.71
CA PRO A 68 -5.64 -11.07 -9.18
C PRO A 68 -5.15 -9.94 -10.08
N LEU A 69 -3.86 -9.59 -10.01
CA LEU A 69 -3.27 -8.50 -10.81
C LEU A 69 -3.60 -8.61 -12.31
N GLY A 70 -3.62 -9.82 -12.85
CA GLY A 70 -3.97 -10.09 -14.24
C GLY A 70 -5.36 -9.60 -14.65
N ALA A 71 -6.32 -9.51 -13.73
CA ALA A 71 -7.65 -8.96 -14.02
C ALA A 71 -7.59 -7.44 -14.30
N PHE A 72 -6.75 -6.72 -13.57
CA PHE A 72 -6.52 -5.28 -13.81
C PHE A 72 -5.81 -5.07 -15.15
N MET A 73 -4.78 -5.88 -15.44
CA MET A 73 -4.03 -5.78 -16.69
C MET A 73 -4.92 -6.09 -17.90
N ALA A 74 -5.80 -7.08 -17.82
CA ALA A 74 -6.73 -7.41 -18.90
C ALA A 74 -7.70 -6.26 -19.23
N GLU A 75 -8.25 -5.58 -18.22
CA GLU A 75 -9.13 -4.42 -18.45
C GLU A 75 -8.36 -3.21 -19.01
N ILE A 76 -7.12 -2.98 -18.54
CA ILE A 76 -6.24 -1.92 -19.04
C ILE A 76 -5.86 -2.16 -20.50
N ASP A 77 -5.46 -3.40 -20.84
CA ASP A 77 -5.08 -3.78 -22.21
C ASP A 77 -6.27 -3.60 -23.17
N ALA A 78 -7.44 -4.12 -22.80
CA ALA A 78 -8.66 -3.97 -23.59
C ALA A 78 -9.08 -2.49 -23.77
N ALA A 79 -8.99 -1.69 -22.71
CA ALA A 79 -9.29 -0.27 -22.77
C ALA A 79 -8.30 0.50 -23.64
N TYR A 80 -7.01 0.17 -23.55
CA TYR A 80 -5.94 0.79 -24.34
C TYR A 80 -6.12 0.47 -25.83
N ASP A 81 -6.41 -0.78 -26.18
CA ASP A 81 -6.73 -1.17 -27.55
C ASP A 81 -7.96 -0.39 -28.08
N ALA A 82 -9.01 -0.25 -27.27
CA ALA A 82 -10.21 0.50 -27.63
C ALA A 82 -9.98 2.00 -27.89
N LEU A 83 -8.85 2.58 -27.43
CA LEU A 83 -8.50 3.97 -27.75
C LEU A 83 -8.23 4.17 -29.24
N GLN A 84 -7.71 3.13 -29.92
CA GLN A 84 -7.33 3.17 -31.34
C GLN A 84 -6.33 4.30 -31.65
N MET A 85 -5.35 4.51 -30.75
CA MET A 85 -4.32 5.55 -30.85
C MET A 85 -2.92 4.91 -30.83
N PRO A 86 -2.46 4.29 -31.94
CA PRO A 86 -1.25 3.46 -31.95
C PRO A 86 0.06 4.23 -31.68
N TRP A 87 0.03 5.56 -31.68
CA TRP A 87 1.19 6.40 -31.34
C TRP A 87 1.30 6.71 -29.84
N LEU A 88 0.23 6.49 -29.08
CA LEU A 88 0.12 6.87 -27.67
C LEU A 88 0.87 5.86 -26.81
N LYS A 89 1.84 6.27 -26.01
CA LYS A 89 2.52 5.36 -25.08
C LYS A 89 1.73 5.24 -23.79
N LEU A 90 1.60 4.03 -23.26
CA LEU A 90 0.98 3.78 -21.97
C LEU A 90 2.04 3.77 -20.85
N TRP A 91 1.85 4.60 -19.83
CA TRP A 91 2.65 4.66 -18.60
C TRP A 91 1.78 4.33 -17.39
N ALA A 92 2.39 3.81 -16.33
CA ALA A 92 1.75 3.55 -15.06
C ALA A 92 2.70 3.88 -13.90
N GLU A 93 2.13 4.17 -12.73
CA GLU A 93 2.84 4.61 -11.53
C GLU A 93 2.60 3.65 -10.33
N PRO A 94 2.88 2.34 -10.44
CA PRO A 94 2.63 1.41 -9.35
C PRO A 94 3.58 1.67 -8.17
N GLY A 95 3.01 2.07 -7.03
CA GLY A 95 3.74 2.21 -5.77
C GLY A 95 3.52 0.99 -4.87
N ARG A 96 2.37 0.98 -4.18
CA ARG A 96 1.99 -0.08 -3.22
C ARG A 96 2.11 -1.49 -3.79
N ALA A 97 1.69 -1.67 -5.03
CA ALA A 97 1.81 -2.91 -5.78
C ALA A 97 3.25 -3.46 -5.86
N LEU A 98 4.26 -2.60 -5.99
CA LEU A 98 5.65 -3.05 -6.12
C LEU A 98 6.29 -3.36 -4.77
N VAL A 99 6.00 -2.55 -3.76
CA VAL A 99 6.77 -2.57 -2.51
C VAL A 99 5.98 -3.01 -1.28
N GLY A 100 4.65 -3.15 -1.35
CA GLY A 100 3.78 -3.39 -0.20
C GLY A 100 4.24 -4.57 0.66
N GLY A 101 4.45 -5.73 0.04
CA GLY A 101 4.92 -6.94 0.69
C GLY A 101 6.42 -7.01 0.94
N GLY A 102 7.18 -6.01 0.47
CA GLY A 102 8.64 -6.00 0.51
C GLY A 102 9.24 -5.56 1.84
N ALA A 103 8.43 -5.09 2.81
CA ALA A 103 8.92 -4.78 4.14
C ALA A 103 7.88 -5.04 5.25
N SER A 104 8.41 -5.38 6.41
CA SER A 104 7.71 -5.46 7.69
C SER A 104 8.35 -4.47 8.67
N VAL A 105 7.60 -4.09 9.70
CA VAL A 105 8.13 -3.37 10.86
C VAL A 105 8.12 -4.31 12.05
N VAL A 106 9.22 -4.35 12.78
CA VAL A 106 9.38 -5.17 13.98
C VAL A 106 9.40 -4.27 15.21
N VAL A 107 8.45 -4.48 16.12
CA VAL A 107 8.23 -3.68 17.32
C VAL A 107 8.29 -4.54 18.57
N GLN A 108 8.65 -3.95 19.70
CA GLN A 108 8.63 -4.63 20.99
C GLN A 108 7.45 -4.12 21.83
N VAL A 109 6.73 -5.05 22.47
CA VAL A 109 5.69 -4.73 23.43
C VAL A 109 6.33 -4.18 24.71
N GLN A 110 6.02 -2.93 25.03
CA GLN A 110 6.50 -2.20 26.21
C GLN A 110 5.56 -2.36 27.42
N MET A 111 4.28 -2.64 27.18
CA MET A 111 3.28 -2.88 28.22
C MET A 111 2.02 -3.51 27.62
N ARG A 112 1.29 -4.30 28.40
CA ARG A 112 -0.04 -4.82 28.06
C ARG A 112 -1.09 -4.35 29.07
N ARG A 113 -2.25 -3.89 28.58
CA ARG A 113 -3.44 -3.61 29.39
C ARG A 113 -4.67 -4.25 28.74
N GLY A 114 -5.05 -5.43 29.23
CA GLY A 114 -6.09 -6.23 28.57
C GLY A 114 -5.69 -6.55 27.13
N ASN A 115 -6.50 -6.11 26.16
CA ASN A 115 -6.25 -6.31 24.72
C ASN A 115 -5.59 -5.10 24.05
N MET A 116 -5.06 -4.14 24.81
CA MET A 116 -4.24 -3.04 24.29
C MET A 116 -2.77 -3.29 24.59
N LEU A 117 -1.94 -3.30 23.54
CA LEU A 117 -0.48 -3.39 23.65
C LEU A 117 0.13 -2.02 23.40
N TYR A 118 1.05 -1.60 24.25
CA TYR A 118 1.85 -0.40 24.03
C TYR A 118 3.14 -0.86 23.37
N ILE A 119 3.43 -0.34 22.18
CA ILE A 119 4.57 -0.74 21.36
C ILE A 119 5.51 0.45 21.15
N ASN A 120 6.75 0.17 20.76
CA ASN A 120 7.78 1.17 20.56
C ASN A 120 7.77 1.83 19.16
N ASP A 121 6.66 1.74 18.43
CA ASP A 121 6.40 2.48 17.19
C ASP A 121 4.89 2.76 17.08
N GLY A 122 4.48 3.70 16.24
CA GLY A 122 3.08 4.13 16.22
C GLY A 122 2.68 4.94 15.00
N VAL A 123 1.60 5.71 15.14
CA VAL A 123 1.00 6.54 14.09
C VAL A 123 1.97 7.59 13.56
N TYR A 124 2.81 8.16 14.43
CA TYR A 124 3.85 9.11 14.04
C TYR A 124 5.12 8.45 13.48
N GLY A 125 5.17 7.12 13.54
CA GLY A 125 6.22 6.29 12.99
C GLY A 125 5.78 5.59 11.72
N ALA A 126 5.96 4.28 11.63
CA ALA A 126 5.62 3.53 10.42
C ALA A 126 4.15 3.07 10.33
N LEU A 127 3.32 3.34 11.34
CA LEU A 127 1.94 2.83 11.43
C LEU A 127 0.87 3.91 11.23
N ALA A 128 1.21 4.97 10.48
CA ALA A 128 0.29 6.07 10.19
C ALA A 128 -1.03 5.59 9.58
N ASP A 129 -0.96 4.71 8.56
CA ASP A 129 -2.15 4.14 7.89
C ASP A 129 -3.02 3.30 8.85
N ALA A 130 -2.41 2.64 9.84
CA ALA A 130 -3.14 1.85 10.84
C ALA A 130 -3.98 2.72 11.79
N GLY A 131 -3.51 3.93 12.11
CA GLY A 131 -4.25 4.88 12.95
C GLY A 131 -5.24 5.72 12.14
N ALA A 132 -4.75 6.40 11.11
CA ALA A 132 -5.52 7.39 10.36
C ALA A 132 -6.54 6.75 9.41
N LEU A 133 -6.14 5.71 8.67
CA LEU A 133 -6.98 5.03 7.69
C LEU A 133 -7.56 3.72 8.22
N ARG A 134 -7.17 3.31 9.43
CA ARG A 134 -7.61 2.06 10.08
C ARG A 134 -7.28 0.80 9.29
N PHE A 135 -6.17 0.84 8.55
CA PHE A 135 -5.65 -0.35 7.88
C PHE A 135 -5.33 -1.43 8.91
N ARG A 136 -5.74 -2.66 8.60
CA ARG A 136 -5.30 -3.85 9.33
C ARG A 136 -4.09 -4.41 8.62
N PHE A 137 -3.13 -4.87 9.40
CA PHE A 137 -1.89 -5.42 8.89
C PHE A 137 -1.73 -6.85 9.39
N PRO A 138 -1.14 -7.76 8.60
CA PRO A 138 -0.83 -9.10 9.09
C PRO A 138 0.22 -8.98 10.19
N THR A 139 -0.01 -9.68 11.31
CA THR A 139 0.85 -9.65 12.47
C THR A 139 1.27 -11.04 12.88
N ARG A 140 2.52 -11.19 13.32
CA ARG A 140 2.98 -12.41 13.98
C ARG A 140 3.89 -12.10 15.14
N LEU A 141 3.85 -12.95 16.15
CA LEU A 141 4.73 -12.85 17.29
C LEU A 141 6.07 -13.53 17.01
N LEU A 142 7.17 -12.84 17.32
CA LEU A 142 8.53 -13.35 17.20
C LEU A 142 9.03 -13.77 18.59
N ARG A 143 9.06 -15.08 18.85
CA ARG A 143 9.62 -15.65 20.09
C ARG A 143 10.81 -16.56 19.79
N ALA A 144 11.95 -16.28 20.41
CA ALA A 144 13.06 -17.23 20.43
C ALA A 144 12.74 -18.38 21.39
N GLY A 145 12.50 -19.58 20.87
CA GLY A 145 12.48 -20.82 21.67
C GLY A 145 11.26 -21.04 22.57
N ARG A 146 10.15 -20.31 22.41
CA ARG A 146 8.86 -20.62 23.06
C ARG A 146 7.89 -21.27 22.08
N SER A 147 7.10 -22.23 22.58
CA SER A 147 6.07 -22.92 21.81
C SER A 147 4.94 -21.97 21.42
N GLN A 148 4.60 -21.94 20.12
CA GLN A 148 3.34 -21.40 19.63
C GLN A 148 2.21 -22.35 20.08
N GLY A 149 1.18 -21.84 20.76
CA GLY A 149 0.14 -22.72 21.30
C GLY A 149 -1.00 -22.01 22.04
N ALA A 150 -0.81 -20.75 22.43
CA ALA A 150 -1.95 -19.91 22.83
C ALA A 150 -2.81 -19.60 21.59
N PRO A 151 -4.15 -19.60 21.72
CA PRO A 151 -5.03 -19.18 20.64
C PRO A 151 -4.81 -17.69 20.33
N ASP A 152 -5.07 -17.29 19.08
CA ASP A 152 -5.03 -15.88 18.71
C ASP A 152 -6.19 -15.11 19.34
N ALA A 153 -5.90 -13.89 19.79
CA ALA A 153 -6.85 -12.92 20.27
C ALA A 153 -6.68 -11.58 19.54
N PRO A 154 -7.73 -10.75 19.44
CA PRO A 154 -7.65 -9.45 18.81
C PRO A 154 -7.04 -8.42 19.76
N PHE A 155 -6.01 -7.72 19.29
CA PHE A 155 -5.37 -6.62 19.99
C PHE A 155 -5.52 -5.30 19.25
N GLY A 156 -5.47 -4.20 20.00
CA GLY A 156 -5.16 -2.86 19.51
C GLY A 156 -3.80 -2.42 20.02
N PHE A 157 -3.21 -1.42 19.37
CA PHE A 157 -1.91 -0.87 19.71
C PHE A 157 -2.02 0.59 20.15
N PHE A 158 -1.19 0.97 21.12
CA PHE A 158 -0.80 2.36 21.35
C PHE A 158 0.66 2.50 20.96
N GLY A 159 0.99 3.59 20.26
CA GLY A 159 2.37 3.96 20.02
C GLY A 159 3.03 4.59 21.26
N PRO A 160 4.32 4.95 21.17
CA PRO A 160 5.11 5.40 22.31
C PRO A 160 4.93 6.90 22.62
N SER A 161 4.20 7.65 21.79
CA SER A 161 4.09 9.10 21.94
C SER A 161 3.18 9.52 23.10
N CYS A 162 3.22 10.80 23.45
CA CYS A 162 2.32 11.37 24.46
C CYS A 162 0.94 11.78 23.90
N ASP A 163 0.71 11.63 22.59
CA ASP A 163 -0.56 12.02 21.97
C ASP A 163 -1.58 10.88 22.06
N SER A 164 -2.78 11.20 22.55
CA SER A 164 -3.91 10.28 22.60
C SER A 164 -4.36 9.74 21.22
N LEU A 165 -3.97 10.40 20.13
CA LEU A 165 -4.23 9.95 18.75
C LEU A 165 -3.24 8.90 18.26
N ASP A 166 -2.19 8.57 19.02
CA ASP A 166 -1.23 7.51 18.71
C ASP A 166 -1.79 6.13 19.08
N VAL A 167 -2.92 5.79 18.45
CA VAL A 167 -3.70 4.59 18.71
C VAL A 167 -4.10 3.93 17.40
N MET A 168 -4.00 2.62 17.36
CA MET A 168 -4.39 1.78 16.23
C MET A 168 -5.32 0.70 16.77
N HIS A 169 -6.61 0.79 16.45
CA HIS A 169 -7.63 -0.04 17.10
C HIS A 169 -7.60 -1.53 16.70
N GLY A 170 -6.95 -1.88 15.60
CA GLY A 170 -6.91 -3.24 15.08
C GLY A 170 -8.25 -3.69 14.49
N PRO A 171 -8.61 -4.99 14.59
CA PRO A 171 -7.88 -6.05 15.29
C PRO A 171 -6.54 -6.41 14.64
N PHE A 172 -5.50 -6.55 15.47
CA PHE A 172 -4.25 -7.22 15.16
C PHE A 172 -4.27 -8.59 15.86
N LEU A 173 -4.24 -9.67 15.09
CA LEU A 173 -4.33 -11.03 15.64
C LEU A 173 -2.95 -11.49 16.12
N LEU A 174 -2.87 -11.80 17.40
CA LEU A 174 -1.66 -12.28 18.06
C LEU A 174 -2.04 -13.35 19.10
N PRO A 175 -1.12 -14.25 19.48
CA PRO A 175 -1.35 -15.20 20.56
C PRO A 175 -1.77 -14.48 21.86
N ASP A 176 -2.82 -14.98 22.53
CA ASP A 176 -3.35 -14.34 23.75
C ASP A 176 -2.37 -14.32 24.92
N ASP A 177 -1.27 -15.07 24.86
CA ASP A 177 -0.20 -15.03 25.87
C ASP A 177 0.87 -13.96 25.57
N VAL A 178 0.67 -13.08 24.58
CA VAL A 178 1.58 -11.95 24.28
C VAL A 178 1.81 -11.08 25.51
N ALA A 179 3.07 -10.78 25.81
CA ALA A 179 3.45 -10.06 27.03
C ALA A 179 4.50 -8.97 26.76
N GLU A 180 4.71 -8.13 27.76
CA GLU A 180 5.83 -7.17 27.76
C GLU A 180 7.16 -7.87 27.47
N GLY A 181 7.98 -7.24 26.63
CA GLY A 181 9.26 -7.77 26.16
C GLY A 181 9.18 -8.63 24.91
N ASP A 182 8.00 -9.17 24.55
CA ASP A 182 7.81 -9.91 23.29
C ASP A 182 7.94 -8.97 22.08
N TRP A 183 8.37 -9.53 20.94
CA TRP A 183 8.51 -8.81 19.68
C TRP A 183 7.40 -9.21 18.72
N ILE A 184 6.88 -8.24 17.98
CA ILE A 184 5.83 -8.40 16.96
C ILE A 184 6.39 -7.96 15.63
N GLU A 185 6.22 -8.78 14.61
CA GLU A 185 6.37 -8.36 13.22
C GLU A 185 5.00 -7.97 12.66
N ILE A 186 4.97 -6.80 12.02
CA ILE A 186 3.81 -6.25 11.32
C ILE A 186 4.18 -6.17 9.84
N GLY A 187 3.54 -6.99 9.00
CA GLY A 187 3.82 -7.07 7.57
C GLY A 187 3.04 -6.06 6.72
N GLN A 188 3.24 -6.11 5.41
CA GLN A 188 2.60 -5.22 4.41
C GLN A 188 2.86 -3.72 4.62
N LEU A 189 4.07 -3.37 5.10
CA LEU A 189 4.49 -2.00 5.43
C LEU A 189 5.61 -1.46 4.54
N GLY A 190 5.89 -2.11 3.40
CA GLY A 190 6.86 -1.57 2.44
C GLY A 190 6.37 -0.35 1.66
N ALA A 191 5.06 -0.15 1.60
CA ALA A 191 4.44 1.08 1.08
C ALA A 191 3.83 1.90 2.22
N TYR A 192 4.06 3.20 2.22
CA TYR A 192 3.45 4.15 3.18
C TYR A 192 3.69 3.81 4.66
N GLY A 193 4.71 3.01 4.96
CA GLY A 193 5.20 2.76 6.32
C GLY A 193 6.32 3.74 6.68
N THR A 194 7.57 3.28 6.57
CA THR A 194 8.76 4.07 6.96
C THR A 194 8.86 5.44 6.27
N CYS A 195 8.35 5.60 5.05
CA CYS A 195 8.38 6.90 4.36
C CYS A 195 7.47 7.97 4.99
N LEU A 196 6.54 7.57 5.86
CA LEU A 196 5.69 8.49 6.64
C LEU A 196 6.21 8.75 8.06
N ARG A 197 7.32 8.10 8.48
CA ARG A 197 7.90 8.28 9.81
C ARG A 197 8.31 9.74 10.03
N THR A 198 8.01 10.24 11.23
CA THR A 198 8.40 11.57 11.70
C THR A 198 9.37 11.47 12.89
N ALA A 199 9.87 12.62 13.35
CA ALA A 199 10.66 12.72 14.58
C ALA A 199 9.83 13.15 15.81
N PHE A 200 8.50 12.93 15.79
CA PHE A 200 7.63 13.33 16.88
C PHE A 200 8.04 12.68 18.21
N ASN A 201 8.03 13.44 19.30
CA ASN A 201 8.57 13.08 20.61
C ASN A 201 10.03 12.53 20.62
N GLY A 202 10.79 12.69 19.53
CA GLY A 202 12.15 12.18 19.40
C GLY A 202 12.26 10.70 18.98
N PHE A 203 11.17 10.07 18.54
CA PHE A 203 11.15 8.67 18.09
C PHE A 203 11.43 8.55 16.58
N ASP A 204 12.65 8.88 16.14
CA ASP A 204 13.03 8.92 14.72
C ASP A 204 13.92 7.76 14.27
N ARG A 205 14.38 6.90 15.19
CA ARG A 205 15.35 5.85 14.90
C ARG A 205 14.68 4.53 14.58
N ALA A 206 15.07 3.93 13.46
CA ALA A 206 14.80 2.54 13.12
C ALA A 206 16.07 1.90 12.57
N ALA A 207 16.29 0.62 12.88
CA ALA A 207 17.30 -0.18 12.22
C ALA A 207 16.69 -0.79 10.95
N LEU A 208 17.39 -0.66 9.82
CA LEU A 208 17.01 -1.33 8.58
C LEU A 208 17.83 -2.60 8.44
N VAL A 209 17.15 -3.72 8.19
CA VAL A 209 17.78 -5.02 7.96
C VAL A 209 17.15 -5.62 6.70
N GLU A 210 18.00 -6.12 5.81
CA GLU A 210 17.58 -6.82 4.60
C GLU A 210 17.44 -8.32 4.90
N VAL A 211 16.33 -8.91 4.46
CA VAL A 211 16.03 -10.34 4.60
C VAL A 211 15.41 -10.84 3.30
N SER A 212 15.46 -12.16 3.06
CA SER A 212 14.93 -12.79 1.86
C SER A 212 13.65 -13.60 2.11
N ASN A 213 12.98 -13.38 3.24
CA ASN A 213 11.73 -14.05 3.55
C ASN A 213 10.59 -13.55 2.64
N PRO A 214 9.64 -14.42 2.26
CA PRO A 214 8.45 -13.98 1.53
C PRO A 214 7.56 -13.08 2.38
N ALA A 215 6.67 -12.32 1.72
CA ALA A 215 5.68 -11.49 2.38
C ALA A 215 4.79 -12.34 3.32
N MET A 216 4.36 -11.74 4.44
CA MET A 216 3.50 -12.44 5.42
C MET A 216 2.11 -12.76 4.86
N LEU A 217 1.64 -11.95 3.91
CA LEU A 217 0.38 -12.13 3.21
C LEU A 217 0.63 -11.93 1.72
N GLU A 218 0.37 -12.96 0.93
CA GLU A 218 0.52 -12.92 -0.52
C GLU A 218 -0.64 -12.16 -1.17
N THR A 219 -0.36 -11.49 -2.28
CA THR A 219 -1.39 -10.88 -3.13
C THR A 219 -1.50 -11.68 -4.43
N ALA A 220 -2.71 -12.12 -4.77
CA ALA A 220 -2.93 -12.95 -5.94
C ALA A 220 -2.41 -12.29 -7.24
N GLY A 221 -1.64 -13.03 -8.03
CA GLY A 221 -1.08 -12.55 -9.30
C GLY A 221 0.15 -11.64 -9.17
N TYR A 222 0.71 -11.47 -7.98
CA TYR A 222 2.00 -10.78 -7.75
C TYR A 222 3.17 -11.77 -7.63
N GLU A 223 3.07 -12.91 -8.29
CA GLU A 223 4.13 -13.92 -8.29
C GLU A 223 5.43 -13.30 -8.79
N PRO A 224 6.57 -13.54 -8.10
CA PRO A 224 7.85 -13.11 -8.61
C PRO A 224 8.08 -13.75 -9.98
N PRO A 225 8.67 -13.03 -10.96
CA PRO A 225 8.95 -13.60 -12.26
C PRO A 225 9.79 -14.87 -12.10
N GLU A 226 9.42 -15.95 -12.80
CA GLU A 226 10.24 -17.16 -12.87
C GLU A 226 11.64 -16.79 -13.36
N GLU A 227 12.68 -17.22 -12.63
CA GLU A 227 14.10 -17.00 -12.96
C GLU A 227 14.53 -17.70 -14.27
#